data_AF-A0A959Y9U7-F1
#
_entry.id   AF-A0A959Y9U7-F1
#
_cell.length_a   1.000
_cell.length_b   1.000
_cell.length_c   1.000
_cell.angle_alpha   90.00
_cell.angle_beta   90.00
_cell.angle_gamma   90.00
#
_symmetry.space_group_name_H-M   'P 1'
#
loop_
_entity.id
_entity.type
_entity.pdbx_description
1 polymer ?
#
loop_
_entity_poly.entity_id
_entity_poly.type
_entity_poly.pdbx_seq_one_letter_code
_entity_poly.pdbx_strand_id
1 'polypeptide(L)' 'MSTKTAKKKSAPKGGGEAGHGKETHLRWFKDMLLMRRFEEKCGQLYTMQKFGGFCHLYIGQEAILAGMVTAIR' A
#
# COMPACT_ATOMS: atom_id res chain seq x y z
N MET A 1 33.40 27.45 29.34
CA MET A 1 32.72 28.14 28.21
C MET A 1 31.95 27.10 27.42
N SER A 2 30.64 27.01 27.65
CA SER A 2 29.75 26.01 27.06
C SER A 2 29.06 26.62 25.84
N THR A 3 29.40 26.16 24.64
CA THR A 3 28.73 26.57 23.40
C THR A 3 27.45 25.76 23.23
N LYS A 4 26.30 26.41 23.53
CA LYS A 4 24.96 25.89 23.23
C LYS A 4 24.74 25.90 21.72
N THR A 5 24.70 24.72 21.10
CA THR A 5 24.30 24.56 19.70
C THR A 5 22.79 24.83 19.58
N ALA A 6 22.44 25.93 18.92
CA ALA A 6 21.05 26.33 18.67
C ALA A 6 20.36 25.34 17.72
N LYS A 7 19.33 24.64 18.21
CA LYS A 7 18.46 23.77 17.42
C LYS A 7 17.55 24.63 16.53
N LYS A 8 17.94 24.80 15.27
CA LYS A 8 17.14 25.47 14.23
C LYS A 8 15.84 24.69 14.02
N LYS A 9 14.71 25.20 14.55
CA LYS A 9 13.37 24.68 14.25
C LYS A 9 13.04 25.03 12.80
N SER A 10 12.89 24.02 11.95
CA SER A 10 12.37 24.19 10.59
C SER A 10 10.91 24.63 10.66
N ALA A 11 10.59 25.71 9.93
CA ALA A 11 9.29 26.35 9.86
C ALA A 11 8.17 25.39 9.39
N PRO A 12 6.90 25.63 9.78
CA PRO A 12 5.78 24.85 9.28
C PRO A 12 5.52 25.28 7.83
N LYS A 13 5.72 24.37 6.88
CA LYS A 13 5.23 24.58 5.52
C LYS A 13 3.72 24.35 5.51
N GLY A 14 2.96 25.43 5.51
CA GLY A 14 1.57 25.45 5.12
C GLY A 14 1.45 25.30 3.61
N GLY A 15 0.69 24.32 3.17
CA GLY A 15 0.27 24.05 1.79
C GLY A 15 -0.60 22.80 1.85
N GLY A 16 -1.89 22.94 1.60
CA GLY A 16 -2.90 21.93 1.94
C GLY A 16 -2.62 20.55 1.36
N GLU A 17 -2.48 19.56 2.22
CA GLU A 17 -2.63 18.16 1.85
C GLU A 17 -3.71 17.54 2.72
N ALA A 18 -4.78 17.06 2.08
CA ALA A 18 -5.53 15.92 2.60
C ALA A 18 -4.64 14.66 2.49
N GLY A 19 -3.43 14.71 3.05
CA GLY A 19 -2.42 13.68 2.93
C GLY A 19 -2.67 12.59 3.94
N HIS A 20 -2.75 11.33 3.49
CA HIS A 20 -2.88 10.21 4.39
C HIS A 20 -1.62 10.04 5.26
N GLY A 21 -1.79 9.52 6.48
CA GLY A 21 -0.66 9.27 7.37
C GLY A 21 0.29 8.21 6.82
N LYS A 22 1.58 8.25 7.24
CA LYS A 22 2.59 7.25 6.89
C LYS A 22 2.12 5.81 7.12
N GLU A 23 1.37 5.59 8.20
CA GLU A 23 0.80 4.30 8.54
C GLU A 23 -0.18 3.80 7.46
N THR A 24 -1.06 4.67 6.96
CA THR A 24 -2.01 4.36 5.90
C THR A 24 -1.29 3.95 4.62
N HIS A 25 -0.24 4.68 4.23
CA HIS A 25 0.57 4.33 3.06
C HIS A 25 1.27 2.98 3.22
N LEU A 26 1.83 2.69 4.40
CA LEU A 26 2.45 1.39 4.69
C LEU A 26 1.43 0.25 4.69
N ARG A 27 0.20 0.51 5.16
CA ARG A 27 -0.90 -0.45 5.11
C ARG A 27 -1.27 -0.77 3.66
N TRP A 28 -1.55 0.25 2.85
CA TRP A 28 -1.86 0.06 1.43
C TRP A 28 -0.79 -0.70 0.68
N PHE A 29 0.48 -0.38 0.92
CA PHE A 29 1.58 -1.10 0.30
C PHE A 29 1.57 -2.58 0.67
N LYS A 30 1.37 -2.90 1.96
CA LYS A 30 1.30 -4.30 2.43
C LYS A 30 0.11 -5.03 1.83
N ASP A 31 -1.06 -4.40 1.80
CA ASP A 31 -2.29 -5.01 1.27
C ASP A 31 -2.14 -5.29 -0.23
N MET A 32 -1.67 -4.32 -1.01
CA MET A 32 -1.42 -4.48 -2.44
C MET A 32 -0.39 -5.57 -2.72
N LEU A 33 0.70 -5.62 -1.95
CA LEU A 33 1.74 -6.62 -2.11
C LEU A 33 1.24 -8.03 -1.76
N LEU A 34 0.41 -8.15 -0.72
CA LEU A 34 -0.22 -9.42 -0.35
C LEU A 34 -1.12 -9.93 -1.47
N MET A 35 -2.00 -9.08 -2.00
CA MET A 35 -2.91 -9.44 -3.09
C MET A 35 -2.14 -9.89 -4.33
N ARG A 36 -1.11 -9.14 -4.73
CA ARG A 36 -0.22 -9.51 -5.84
C ARG A 36 0.37 -10.91 -5.65
N ARG A 37 0.96 -11.18 -4.48
CA ARG A 37 1.62 -12.48 -4.21
C ARG A 37 0.63 -13.62 -4.15
N PHE A 38 -0.55 -13.39 -3.60
CA PHE A 38 -1.61 -14.38 -3.57
C PHE A 38 -2.02 -14.77 -4.99
N GLU A 39 -2.27 -13.79 -5.85
CA GLU A 39 -2.70 -14.05 -7.22
C GLU A 39 -1.61 -14.66 -8.09
N GLU A 40 -0.35 -14.27 -7.92
CA GLU A 40 0.78 -14.95 -8.55
C GLU A 40 0.82 -16.44 -8.16
N LYS A 41 0.56 -16.76 -6.89
CA LYS A 41 0.48 -18.16 -6.43
C LYS A 41 -0.76 -18.88 -6.95
N CYS A 42 -1.91 -18.23 -7.00
CA CYS A 42 -3.12 -18.80 -7.61
C CYS A 42 -2.89 -19.10 -9.09
N GLY A 43 -2.25 -18.21 -9.84
CA GLY A 43 -1.87 -18.43 -11.23
C GLY A 43 -0.92 -19.61 -11.41
N GLN A 44 0.11 -19.73 -10.55
CA GLN A 44 1.02 -20.89 -10.55
C GLN A 44 0.29 -22.20 -10.31
N LEU A 45 -0.56 -22.26 -9.27
CA LEU A 45 -1.31 -23.47 -8.90
C LEU A 45 -2.37 -23.84 -9.95
N TYR A 46 -2.94 -22.84 -10.63
CA TYR A 46 -3.85 -23.04 -11.75
C TYR A 46 -3.15 -23.68 -12.94
N THR A 47 -1.95 -23.20 -13.30
CA THR A 47 -1.11 -23.82 -14.34
C THR A 47 -0.72 -25.26 -13.98
N MET A 48 -0.51 -25.55 -12.69
CA MET A 48 -0.26 -26.89 -12.18
C MET A 48 -1.54 -27.76 -12.08
N GLN A 49 -2.69 -27.25 -12.53
CA GLN A 49 -3.99 -27.92 -12.53
C GLN A 49 -4.40 -28.44 -11.14
N LYS A 50 -4.02 -27.73 -10.07
CA LYS A 50 -4.40 -28.10 -8.69
C LYS A 50 -5.87 -27.82 -8.39
N PHE A 51 -6.51 -26.96 -9.17
CA PHE A 51 -7.93 -26.67 -9.15
C PHE A 51 -8.42 -26.33 -10.57
N GLY A 52 -9.69 -26.57 -10.86
CA GLY A 52 -10.30 -26.36 -12.17
C GLY A 52 -11.36 -25.24 -12.18
N GLY A 53 -11.90 -24.94 -13.36
CA GLY A 53 -12.86 -23.86 -13.56
C GLY A 53 -12.20 -22.61 -14.13
N PHE A 54 -12.69 -21.42 -13.76
CA PHE A 54 -12.13 -20.14 -14.20
C PHE A 54 -11.26 -19.51 -13.11
N CYS A 55 -10.10 -18.99 -13.50
CA CYS A 55 -9.19 -18.26 -12.61
C CYS A 55 -9.04 -16.81 -13.11
N HIS A 56 -9.76 -15.89 -12.47
CA HIS A 56 -9.66 -14.46 -12.78
C HIS A 56 -8.59 -13.83 -11.89
N LEU A 57 -7.57 -13.25 -12.51
CA LEU A 57 -6.49 -12.56 -11.82
C LEU A 57 -6.71 -11.05 -11.94
N TYR A 58 -6.58 -10.35 -10.83
CA TYR A 58 -6.66 -8.91 -10.63
C TYR A 58 -5.26 -8.23 -10.59
N ILE A 59 -4.22 -8.94 -11.04
CA ILE A 59 -2.83 -8.46 -11.13
C ILE A 59 -2.79 -7.12 -11.88
N GLY A 60 -2.34 -6.08 -11.19
CA GLY A 60 -2.23 -4.71 -11.72
C GLY A 60 -3.40 -3.78 -11.36
N GLN A 61 -4.44 -4.29 -10.72
CA GLN A 61 -5.61 -3.51 -10.29
C GLN A 61 -5.69 -3.37 -8.76
N GLU A 62 -4.63 -3.71 -8.02
CA GLU A 62 -4.62 -3.77 -6.56
C GLU A 62 -4.88 -2.41 -5.90
N ALA A 63 -4.45 -1.33 -6.53
CA ALA A 63 -4.66 0.03 -6.05
C ALA A 63 -6.14 0.43 -6.01
N ILE A 64 -6.96 -0.11 -6.93
CA ILE A 64 -8.40 0.14 -6.97
C ILE A 64 -9.04 -0.42 -5.72
N LEU A 65 -8.73 -1.68 -5.38
CA LEU A 65 -9.28 -2.33 -4.19
C LEU A 65 -8.80 -1.62 -2.91
N ALA A 66 -7.49 -1.35 -2.79
CA ALA A 66 -6.93 -0.70 -1.60
C ALA A 66 -7.52 0.70 -1.34
N GLY A 67 -7.73 1.47 -2.41
CA GLY A 67 -8.39 2.78 -2.36
C GLY A 67 -9.86 2.68 -1.97
N MET A 68 -10.62 1.80 -2.64
CA MET A 68 -12.05 1.59 -2.36
C MET A 68 -12.29 1.19 -0.90
N VAL A 69 -11.56 0.19 -0.39
CA VAL A 69 -11.69 -0.28 1.00
C VAL A 69 -11.43 0.84 2.01
N THR A 70 -10.56 1.79 1.66
CA THR A 70 -10.23 2.90 2.55
C THR A 70 -11.24 4.05 2.48
N ALA A 71 -11.97 4.16 1.36
CA ALA A 71 -13.00 5.17 1.17
C ALA A 71 -14.38 4.74 1.69
N ILE A 72 -14.68 3.44 1.74
CA ILE A 72 -16.02 2.89 2.08
C ILE A 72 -16.18 2.68 3.61
N ARG A 73 -15.57 3.51 4.46
CA ARG A 73 -15.70 3.40 5.91
C ARG A 73 -16.69 4.41 6.50
#